data_AF-A0A421BDY2-F1
#
_entry.id   AF-A0A421BDY2-F1
#
_cell.length_a   1.000
_cell.length_b   1.000
_cell.length_c   1.000
_cell.angle_alpha   90.00
_cell.angle_beta   90.00
_cell.angle_gamma   90.00
#
_symmetry.space_group_name_H-M   'P 1'
#
loop_
_entity.id
_entity.type
_entity.pdbx_description
1 polymer ?
#
loop_
_entity_poly.entity_id
_entity_poly.type
_entity_poly.pdbx_seq_one_letter_code
_entity_poly.pdbx_strand_id
1 'polypeptide(L)'
;MDIVDGHVLDKLNLIESAISELAELHGHSALNPVSPSLFCLENGITFDERGKIIILLNRLFSENENVSYLELKRNIIREVPKLALLSEEVFEGMVNIFKKNYVIEEE
;
A
#
# COMPACT_ATOMS: atom_id res chain seq x y z
N MET A 1 -9.97 -20.76 -17.43
CA MET A 1 -9.83 -20.67 -15.97
C MET A 1 -8.54 -21.40 -15.67
N ASP A 2 -7.43 -20.66 -15.72
CA ASP A 2 -6.12 -21.27 -15.59
C ASP A 2 -6.00 -21.79 -14.16
N ILE A 3 -5.78 -23.10 -14.07
CA ILE A 3 -5.36 -23.75 -12.85
C ILE A 3 -4.02 -23.10 -12.53
N VAL A 4 -4.01 -22.10 -11.63
CA VAL A 4 -2.76 -21.68 -11.00
C VAL A 4 -2.20 -22.96 -10.43
N ASP A 5 -1.07 -23.40 -10.98
CA ASP A 5 -0.38 -24.61 -10.55
C ASP A 5 -0.25 -24.54 -9.03
N GLY A 6 -0.84 -25.51 -8.31
CA GLY A 6 -0.86 -25.51 -6.86
C GLY A 6 0.54 -25.34 -6.27
N HIS A 7 1.56 -25.84 -6.97
CA HIS A 7 2.96 -25.66 -6.61
C HIS A 7 3.43 -24.20 -6.69
N VAL A 8 2.94 -23.42 -7.66
CA VAL A 8 3.24 -21.98 -7.77
C VAL A 8 2.57 -21.22 -6.63
N LEU A 9 1.31 -21.53 -6.31
CA LEU A 9 0.60 -20.90 -5.20
C LEU A 9 1.28 -21.18 -3.86
N ASP A 10 1.64 -22.43 -3.59
CA ASP A 10 2.35 -22.82 -2.36
C ASP A 10 3.69 -22.08 -2.22
N LYS A 11 4.44 -21.95 -3.32
CA LYS A 11 5.70 -21.21 -3.34
C LYS A 11 5.49 -19.71 -3.07
N LEU A 12 4.45 -19.10 -3.62
CA LEU A 12 4.12 -17.70 -3.37
C LEU A 12 3.73 -17.47 -1.91
N ASN A 13 2.92 -18.36 -1.34
CA ASN A 13 2.54 -18.30 0.08
C ASN A 13 3.77 -18.40 1.00
N LEU A 14 4.73 -19.29 0.69
CA LEU A 14 5.97 -19.38 1.47
C LEU A 14 6.82 -18.11 1.37
N ILE A 15 6.88 -17.48 0.20
CA ILE A 15 7.60 -16.21 0.01
C ILE A 15 6.92 -15.09 0.79
N GLU A 16 5.59 -15.00 0.72
CA GLU A 16 4.80 -14.04 1.50
C GLU A 16 5.04 -14.24 2.99
N SER A 17 4.89 -15.45 3.52
CA SER A 17 5.12 -15.75 4.94
C SER A 17 6.54 -15.38 5.38
N ALA A 18 7.56 -15.76 4.60
CA ALA A 18 8.95 -15.42 4.94
C ALA A 18 9.20 -13.90 4.97
N ILE A 19 8.59 -13.15 4.05
CA ILE A 19 8.72 -11.67 4.03
C ILE A 19 7.95 -11.06 5.20
N SER A 20 6.74 -11.53 5.51
CA SER A 20 5.95 -11.06 6.64
C SER A 20 6.65 -11.33 7.97
N GLU A 21 7.18 -12.53 8.20
CA GLU A 21 7.95 -12.88 9.40
C GLU A 21 9.14 -11.94 9.60
N LEU A 22 9.91 -11.68 8.54
CA LEU A 22 11.03 -10.73 8.60
C LEU A 22 10.55 -9.31 8.86
N ALA A 23 9.45 -8.88 8.24
CA ALA A 23 8.89 -7.56 8.43
C ALA A 23 8.37 -7.35 9.86
N GLU A 24 7.70 -8.35 10.45
CA GLU A 24 7.24 -8.35 11.83
C GLU A 24 8.40 -8.16 12.81
N LEU A 25 9.54 -8.84 12.58
CA LEU A 25 10.77 -8.61 13.36
C LEU A 25 11.27 -7.15 13.28
N HIS A 26 10.95 -6.45 12.20
CA HIS A 26 11.25 -5.03 12.00
C HIS A 26 10.11 -4.09 12.45
N GLY A 27 9.10 -4.60 13.16
CA GLY A 27 8.00 -3.80 13.71
C GLY A 27 6.85 -3.53 12.73
N HIS A 28 6.72 -4.37 11.70
CA HIS A 28 5.58 -4.33 10.79
C HIS A 28 4.27 -4.65 11.50
N SER A 29 3.24 -3.90 11.15
CA SER A 29 1.84 -4.24 11.41
C SER A 29 0.94 -3.57 10.37
N ALA A 30 -0.34 -3.93 10.34
CA ALA A 30 -1.33 -3.26 9.50
C ALA A 30 -1.44 -1.75 9.79
N LEU A 31 -1.18 -1.33 11.03
CA LEU A 31 -1.23 0.07 11.48
C LEU A 31 0.08 0.82 11.21
N ASN A 32 1.21 0.11 11.25
CA ASN A 32 2.54 0.64 11.01
C ASN A 32 3.26 -0.20 9.94
N PRO A 33 2.86 -0.06 8.67
CA PRO A 33 3.49 -0.82 7.61
C PRO A 33 4.95 -0.36 7.38
N VAL A 34 5.87 -1.31 7.21
CA VAL A 34 7.30 -1.00 6.97
C VAL A 34 7.68 -1.04 5.49
N SER A 35 6.82 -1.63 4.66
CA SER A 35 7.01 -1.77 3.22
C SER A 35 5.69 -1.52 2.49
N PRO A 36 5.64 -0.57 1.53
CA PRO A 36 4.46 -0.35 0.70
C PRO A 36 4.06 -1.61 -0.08
N SER A 37 5.05 -2.35 -0.59
CA SER A 37 4.79 -3.56 -1.37
C SER A 37 4.22 -4.70 -0.53
N LEU A 38 4.68 -4.85 0.71
CA LEU A 38 4.13 -5.85 1.63
C LEU A 38 2.70 -5.49 2.03
N PHE A 39 2.45 -4.21 2.36
CA PHE A 39 1.10 -3.72 2.61
C PHE A 39 0.16 -4.02 1.42
N CYS A 40 0.64 -3.80 0.18
CA CYS A 40 -0.12 -4.13 -1.01
C CYS A 40 -0.43 -5.62 -1.13
N LEU A 41 0.56 -6.47 -0.87
CA LEU A 41 0.41 -7.92 -0.94
C LEU A 41 -0.68 -8.41 0.04
N GLU A 42 -0.58 -8.02 1.31
CA GLU A 42 -1.49 -8.41 2.38
C GLU A 42 -2.93 -7.92 2.16
N ASN A 43 -3.10 -6.79 1.49
CA ASN A 43 -4.41 -6.17 1.24
C ASN A 43 -4.94 -6.43 -0.19
N GLY A 44 -4.31 -7.34 -0.94
CA GLY A 44 -4.74 -7.71 -2.29
C GLY A 44 -4.73 -6.53 -3.28
N ILE A 45 -3.82 -5.58 -3.09
CA ILE A 45 -3.59 -4.43 -3.98
C ILE A 45 -2.64 -4.88 -5.08
N THR A 46 -3.09 -4.77 -6.32
CA THR A 46 -2.31 -5.14 -7.51
C THR A 46 -1.18 -4.14 -7.77
N PHE A 47 -0.21 -4.56 -8.59
CA PHE A 47 0.90 -3.69 -8.97
C PHE A 47 0.45 -2.43 -9.71
N ASP A 48 -0.60 -2.52 -10.55
CA ASP A 48 -1.21 -1.37 -11.24
C ASP A 48 -1.86 -0.39 -10.24
N GLU A 49 -2.63 -0.89 -9.29
CA GLU A 49 -3.25 -0.08 -8.24
C GLU A 49 -2.19 0.61 -7.36
N ARG A 50 -1.12 -0.10 -7.00
CA ARG A 50 0.04 0.48 -6.31
C ARG A 50 0.62 1.65 -7.11
N GLY A 51 0.79 1.50 -8.42
CA GLY A 51 1.25 2.56 -9.30
C GLY A 51 0.34 3.79 -9.29
N LYS A 52 -0.98 3.58 -9.35
CA LYS A 52 -1.98 4.66 -9.26
C LYS A 52 -1.88 5.43 -7.94
N ILE A 53 -1.73 4.73 -6.82
CA ILE A 53 -1.56 5.35 -5.50
C ILE A 53 -0.31 6.24 -5.48
N ILE A 54 0.82 5.74 -5.99
CA ILE A 54 2.10 6.48 -6.03
C ILE A 54 1.97 7.77 -6.87
N ILE A 55 1.40 7.67 -8.07
CA ILE A 55 1.22 8.82 -8.97
C ILE A 55 0.30 9.85 -8.33
N LEU A 56 -0.81 9.38 -7.74
CA LEU A 56 -1.79 10.26 -7.11
C LEU A 56 -1.20 11.01 -5.90
N LEU A 57 -0.45 10.31 -5.04
CA LEU A 57 0.22 10.94 -3.90
C LEU A 57 1.19 12.02 -4.36
N ASN A 58 2.07 11.71 -5.32
CA ASN A 58 3.00 12.70 -5.86
C ASN A 58 2.28 13.92 -6.43
N ARG A 59 1.24 13.72 -7.24
CA ARG A 59 0.46 14.83 -7.80
C ARG A 59 -0.17 15.71 -6.71
N LEU A 60 -0.82 15.09 -5.73
CA LEU A 60 -1.53 15.82 -4.69
C LEU A 60 -0.57 16.62 -3.80
N PHE A 61 0.58 16.05 -3.44
CA PHE A 61 1.58 16.77 -2.65
C PHE A 61 2.38 17.80 -3.47
N SER A 62 2.54 17.62 -4.79
CA SER A 62 3.16 18.64 -5.65
C SER A 62 2.25 19.85 -5.90
N GLU A 63 0.92 19.64 -5.97
CA GLU A 63 -0.04 20.71 -6.21
C GLU A 63 -0.38 21.48 -4.92
N ASN A 64 -0.35 20.80 -3.77
CA ASN A 64 -0.68 21.37 -2.47
C ASN A 64 0.01 20.61 -1.33
N GLU A 65 1.03 21.21 -0.73
CA GLU A 65 1.74 20.65 0.44
C GLU A 65 0.81 20.35 1.63
N ASN A 66 -0.33 21.05 1.72
CA ASN A 66 -1.31 20.93 2.80
C ASN A 66 -2.60 20.22 2.37
N VAL A 67 -2.50 19.23 1.47
CA VAL A 67 -3.68 18.44 1.07
C VAL A 67 -4.38 17.86 2.29
N SER A 68 -5.70 18.02 2.38
CA SER A 68 -6.46 17.50 3.53
C SER A 68 -6.53 15.98 3.49
N TYR A 69 -6.45 15.32 4.66
CA TYR A 69 -6.56 13.86 4.75
C TYR A 69 -7.87 13.33 4.13
N LEU A 70 -8.99 14.04 4.32
CA LEU A 70 -10.29 13.65 3.75
C LEU A 70 -10.30 13.70 2.22
N GLU A 71 -9.69 14.73 1.63
CA GLU A 71 -9.56 14.86 0.18
C GLU A 71 -8.61 13.79 -0.38
N LEU A 72 -7.48 13.55 0.30
CA LEU A 72 -6.54 12.50 -0.06
C LEU A 72 -7.23 11.14 -0.11
N LYS A 73 -7.91 10.78 0.99
CA LYS A 73 -8.62 9.51 1.13
C LYS A 73 -9.68 9.34 0.04
N ARG A 74 -10.46 10.38 -0.24
CA ARG A 74 -11.48 10.37 -1.31
C ARG A 74 -10.87 10.13 -2.68
N ASN A 75 -9.78 10.82 -3.01
CA ASN A 75 -9.12 10.65 -4.30
C ASN A 75 -8.53 9.24 -4.46
N ILE A 76 -7.88 8.71 -3.42
CA ILE A 76 -7.30 7.36 -3.45
C ILE A 76 -8.38 6.29 -3.60
N ILE A 77 -9.47 6.36 -2.83
CA ILE A 77 -10.58 5.40 -2.93
C ILE A 77 -11.24 5.45 -4.30
N ARG A 78 -11.31 6.62 -4.94
CA ARG A 78 -11.85 6.73 -6.30
C ARG A 78 -11.05 5.90 -7.31
N GLU A 79 -9.73 5.90 -7.20
CA GLU A 79 -8.83 5.18 -8.11
C GLU A 79 -8.64 3.70 -7.71
N VAL A 80 -8.74 3.40 -6.41
CA VAL A 80 -8.60 2.04 -5.85
C VAL A 80 -9.73 1.77 -4.84
N PRO A 81 -10.95 1.41 -5.31
CA PRO A 81 -12.16 1.33 -4.47
C PRO A 81 -12.09 0.36 -3.30
N LYS A 82 -11.31 -0.73 -3.40
CA LYS A 82 -11.17 -1.72 -2.33
C LYS A 82 -10.60 -1.15 -1.03
N LEU A 83 -9.86 -0.02 -1.12
CA LEU A 83 -9.30 0.65 0.06
C LEU A 83 -10.37 1.29 0.95
N ALA A 84 -11.60 1.43 0.47
CA ALA A 84 -12.74 1.87 1.28
C ALA A 84 -13.07 0.88 2.43
N LEU A 85 -12.61 -0.37 2.32
CA LEU A 85 -12.84 -1.41 3.33
C LEU A 85 -11.84 -1.35 4.49
N LEU A 86 -10.77 -0.56 4.38
CA LEU A 86 -9.78 -0.41 5.43
C LEU A 86 -10.32 0.45 6.57
N SER A 87 -9.90 0.14 7.80
CA SER A 87 -10.12 1.07 8.92
C SER A 87 -9.35 2.38 8.69
N GLU A 88 -9.72 3.44 9.41
CA GLU A 88 -9.02 4.72 9.29
C GLU A 88 -7.53 4.58 9.63
N GLU A 89 -7.21 3.85 10.68
CA GLU A 89 -5.86 3.69 11.19
C GLU A 89 -4.97 2.89 10.21
N VAL A 90 -5.53 1.86 9.58
CA VAL A 90 -4.83 1.08 8.55
C VAL A 90 -4.62 1.93 7.29
N PHE A 91 -5.63 2.73 6.91
CA PHE A 91 -5.51 3.64 5.78
C PHE A 91 -4.45 4.73 6.02
N GLU A 92 -4.40 5.28 7.24
CA GLU A 92 -3.38 6.25 7.64
C GLU A 92 -1.98 5.62 7.61
N GLY A 93 -1.82 4.40 8.14
CA GLY A 93 -0.58 3.63 8.05
C GLY A 93 -0.09 3.47 6.62
N MET A 94 -1.00 3.11 5.69
CA MET A 94 -0.72 3.03 4.26
C MET A 94 -0.22 4.38 3.70
N VAL A 95 -0.94 5.47 3.95
CA VAL A 95 -0.55 6.80 3.46
C VAL A 95 0.85 7.17 3.95
N ASN A 96 1.13 6.95 5.23
CA ASN A 96 2.41 7.28 5.85
C ASN A 96 3.58 6.51 5.19
N ILE A 97 3.44 5.19 4.99
CA ILE A 97 4.53 4.42 4.40
C ILE A 97 4.73 4.73 2.92
N PHE A 98 3.66 5.00 2.17
CA PHE A 98 3.78 5.40 0.77
C PHE A 98 4.40 6.79 0.63
N LYS A 99 3.97 7.74 1.46
CA LYS A 99 4.54 9.10 1.47
C LYS A 99 6.03 9.05 1.75
N LYS A 100 6.44 8.35 2.81
CA LYS A 100 7.85 8.16 3.18
C LYS A 100 8.72 7.59 2.06
N ASN A 101 8.19 6.70 1.22
CA ASN A 101 8.99 6.00 0.21
C ASN A 101 8.95 6.64 -1.18
N TYR A 102 7.89 7.40 -1.51
CA TYR A 102 7.64 7.78 -2.90
C TYR A 102 7.28 9.25 -3.12
N VAL A 103 7.00 10.02 -2.07
CA VAL A 103 6.78 11.46 -2.23
C VAL A 103 8.15 12.13 -2.14
N ILE A 104 8.55 12.78 -3.24
CA ILE A 104 9.80 13.51 -3.33
C ILE A 104 9.57 14.88 -2.71
N GLU A 105 10.32 15.22 -1.66
CA GLU A 105 10.40 16.59 -1.14
C GLU A 105 11.45 17.31 -2.01
N GLU A 106 11.07 18.38 -2.71
CA GLU A 106 12.05 19.24 -3.40
C GLU A 106 12.81 20.03 -2.33
N GLU A 107 14.14 19.79 -2.22
CA GLU A 107 15.07 20.59 -1.39
C GLU A 107 15.36 21.97 -2.00
#